data_AF-A0A7C3LA63-F1
#
_entry.id   AF-A0A7C3LA63-F1
#
_cell.length_a   1.000
_cell.length_b   1.000
_cell.length_c   1.000
_cell.angle_alpha   90.00
_cell.angle_beta   90.00
_cell.angle_gamma   90.00
#
_symmetry.space_group_name_H-M   'P 1'
#
loop_
_entity.id
_entity.type
_entity.pdbx_description
1 polymer ?
#
loop_
_entity_poly.entity_id
_entity_poly.type
_entity_poly.pdbx_seq_one_letter_code
_entity_poly.pdbx_strand_id
1 'polypeptide(L)'
;MDKSYQILLPAILFFIAISGPALATPYTGADIVLAGTDYSSIYGGTIYDDLTGRHYGWGRTGNETIYTNWPGWVEYSAPLTPGNWNIGLNAINHGDTLGSDWYSSFEVSANLTPNQTTATFTLSIPASSTEANHSFFNFDIETAGEYTVKYSWENDKYSGTSGLDANIEIVSAFFDNTATGSPVPEPASILLFGTGLIGLTGLKKRRNKGRPIPSSFFNS
;
A
#
# COMPACT_ATOMS: atom_id res chain seq x y z
N MET A 1 46.99 2.99 -23.26
CA MET A 1 45.77 3.27 -22.48
C MET A 1 44.79 2.16 -22.76
N ASP A 2 44.47 1.39 -21.72
CA ASP A 2 43.80 0.10 -21.80
C ASP A 2 42.29 0.27 -22.02
N LYS A 3 41.72 -0.45 -23.00
CA LYS A 3 40.31 -0.29 -23.44
C LYS A 3 39.30 -0.88 -22.44
N SER A 4 39.78 -1.53 -21.38
CA SER A 4 39.01 -2.15 -20.30
C SER A 4 38.26 -1.16 -19.40
N TYR A 5 38.62 0.13 -19.41
CA TYR A 5 37.94 1.16 -18.58
C TYR A 5 36.71 1.80 -19.25
N GLN A 6 36.47 1.59 -20.55
CA GLN A 6 35.36 2.23 -21.27
C GLN A 6 33.99 1.55 -21.04
N ILE A 7 33.97 0.31 -20.54
CA ILE A 7 32.73 -0.45 -20.29
C ILE A 7 32.33 -0.41 -18.81
N LEU A 8 33.28 -0.16 -17.89
CA LEU A 8 33.03 -0.13 -16.45
C LEU A 8 32.37 1.17 -15.97
N LEU A 9 32.66 2.32 -16.59
CA LEU A 9 32.04 3.59 -16.21
C LEU A 9 30.51 3.66 -16.43
N PRO A 10 29.94 3.22 -17.58
CA PRO A 10 28.49 3.25 -17.76
C PRO A 10 27.75 2.23 -16.88
N ALA A 11 28.38 1.11 -16.52
CA ALA A 11 27.78 0.13 -15.62
C ALA A 11 27.66 0.65 -14.17
N ILE A 12 28.68 1.36 -13.68
CA ILE A 12 28.64 1.97 -12.33
C ILE A 12 27.63 3.12 -12.27
N LEU A 13 27.48 3.92 -13.34
CA LEU A 13 26.46 4.96 -13.42
C LEU A 13 25.03 4.40 -13.55
N PHE A 14 24.85 3.21 -14.13
CA PHE A 14 23.54 2.55 -14.19
C PHE A 14 23.08 1.99 -12.84
N PHE A 15 24.02 1.57 -11.98
CA PHE A 15 23.71 1.06 -10.63
C PHE A 15 23.50 2.17 -9.59
N ILE A 16 24.04 3.38 -9.79
CA ILE A 16 23.79 4.53 -8.89
C ILE A 16 22.41 5.17 -9.14
N ALA A 17 21.74 4.87 -10.25
CA ALA A 17 20.44 5.46 -10.61
C ALA A 17 19.21 4.75 -10.02
N ILE A 18 19.36 3.68 -9.21
CA ILE A 18 18.23 2.88 -8.71
C ILE A 18 17.98 3.06 -7.20
N SER A 19 18.82 3.82 -6.48
CA SER A 19 18.48 4.28 -5.13
C SER A 19 17.78 5.64 -5.20
N GLY A 20 16.61 5.67 -5.84
CA GLY A 20 15.68 6.78 -5.59
C GLY A 20 15.26 6.74 -4.12
N PRO A 21 14.92 7.88 -3.49
CA PRO A 21 14.24 7.85 -2.20
C PRO A 21 13.02 6.93 -2.35
N ALA A 22 12.75 6.09 -1.35
CA ALA A 22 11.54 5.28 -1.33
C ALA A 22 10.36 6.23 -1.49
N LEU A 23 9.71 6.21 -2.67
CA LEU A 23 8.52 7.00 -2.92
C LEU A 23 7.46 6.50 -1.93
N ALA A 24 6.74 7.42 -1.28
CA ALA A 24 5.63 7.00 -0.45
C ALA A 24 4.63 6.14 -1.22
N THR A 25 4.09 5.18 -0.50
CA THR A 25 3.14 4.21 -1.03
C THR A 25 1.92 4.25 -0.13
N PRO A 26 0.91 5.09 -0.37
CA PRO A 26 -0.38 4.87 0.26
C PRO A 26 -1.00 3.58 -0.28
N TYR A 27 -1.73 2.84 0.57
CA TYR A 27 -2.54 1.72 0.12
C TYR A 27 -3.72 2.25 -0.69
N THR A 28 -3.90 1.72 -1.90
CA THR A 28 -4.95 2.15 -2.84
C THR A 28 -5.66 0.92 -3.40
N GLY A 29 -6.91 1.08 -3.84
CA GLY A 29 -7.69 0.01 -4.45
C GLY A 29 -8.34 -0.97 -3.47
N ALA A 30 -8.39 -0.65 -2.18
CA ALA A 30 -9.13 -1.44 -1.20
C ALA A 30 -10.65 -1.44 -1.46
N ASP A 31 -11.32 -2.53 -1.11
CA ASP A 31 -12.78 -2.65 -1.22
C ASP A 31 -13.52 -1.59 -0.37
N ILE A 32 -13.01 -1.28 0.82
CA ILE A 32 -13.56 -0.28 1.73
C ILE A 32 -12.44 0.67 2.15
N VAL A 33 -12.69 1.96 2.00
CA VAL A 33 -11.83 3.03 2.50
C VAL A 33 -12.69 3.96 3.35
N LEU A 34 -12.27 4.18 4.59
CA LEU A 34 -12.88 5.12 5.52
C LEU A 34 -11.91 6.28 5.69
N ALA A 35 -12.39 7.52 5.54
CA ALA A 35 -11.59 8.69 5.84
C ALA A 35 -11.10 8.63 7.30
N GLY A 36 -10.03 9.35 7.63
CA GLY A 36 -9.58 9.47 9.01
C GLY A 36 -10.72 9.89 9.95
N THR A 37 -11.62 10.76 9.50
CA THR A 37 -12.78 11.23 10.28
C THR A 37 -13.97 10.27 10.33
N ASP A 38 -13.99 9.19 9.55
CA ASP A 38 -15.09 8.21 9.50
C ASP A 38 -14.99 7.14 10.62
N TYR A 39 -14.46 7.54 11.78
CA TYR A 39 -14.27 6.64 12.92
C TYR A 39 -15.59 6.36 13.63
N SER A 40 -15.70 5.17 14.24
CA SER A 40 -16.84 4.81 15.08
C SER A 40 -16.68 5.27 16.53
N SER A 41 -15.43 5.39 17.00
CA SER A 41 -15.11 5.89 18.34
C SER A 41 -13.66 6.37 18.38
N ILE A 42 -13.34 7.27 19.31
CA ILE A 42 -12.00 7.85 19.41
C ILE A 42 -11.70 8.35 20.82
N TYR A 43 -10.43 8.30 21.23
CA TYR A 43 -9.95 8.85 22.49
C TYR A 43 -8.55 9.43 22.36
N GLY A 44 -8.41 10.64 22.87
CA GLY A 44 -7.15 11.34 23.06
C GLY A 44 -7.47 12.77 23.48
N GLY A 45 -6.75 13.31 24.46
CA GLY A 45 -7.06 14.60 25.09
C GLY A 45 -6.96 15.83 24.16
N THR A 46 -6.48 15.62 22.94
CA THR A 46 -6.05 16.61 21.94
C THR A 46 -6.05 15.96 20.56
N ILE A 47 -7.13 15.23 20.27
CA ILE A 47 -7.43 14.82 18.91
C ILE A 47 -8.13 16.00 18.26
N TYR A 48 -7.49 16.55 17.24
CA TYR A 48 -7.97 17.71 16.53
C TYR A 48 -8.75 17.22 15.31
N ASP A 49 -10.04 17.49 15.34
CA ASP A 49 -10.98 17.18 14.28
C ASP A 49 -11.35 18.49 13.57
N ASP A 50 -11.12 18.53 12.27
CA ASP A 50 -11.44 19.66 11.40
C ASP A 50 -12.94 20.02 11.45
N LEU A 51 -13.83 19.08 11.83
CA LEU A 51 -15.26 19.32 12.06
C LEU A 51 -15.53 20.22 13.28
N THR A 52 -14.60 20.32 14.24
CA THR A 52 -14.75 21.10 15.48
C THR A 52 -14.02 22.44 15.47
N GLY A 53 -13.17 22.69 14.46
CA GLY A 53 -12.50 23.98 14.24
C GLY A 53 -11.49 24.41 15.30
N ARG A 54 -11.04 23.51 16.19
CA ARG A 54 -9.94 23.79 17.12
C ARG A 54 -8.63 23.30 16.51
N HIS A 55 -7.66 24.21 16.37
CA HIS A 55 -6.29 23.87 15.96
C HIS A 55 -5.29 24.47 16.96
N TYR A 56 -4.41 23.64 17.53
CA TYR A 56 -3.22 24.08 18.24
C TYR A 56 -2.06 23.13 17.92
N GLY A 57 -1.08 23.58 17.12
CA GLY A 57 0.15 22.82 16.81
C GLY A 57 0.26 22.36 15.35
N TRP A 58 1.25 21.49 15.08
CA TRP A 58 1.46 20.83 13.79
C TRP A 58 0.14 20.22 13.31
N GLY A 59 -0.24 20.42 12.06
CA GLY A 59 -1.52 19.93 11.54
C GLY A 59 -1.83 20.64 10.23
N ARG A 60 -2.01 19.88 9.16
CA ARG A 60 -2.58 20.41 7.92
C ARG A 60 -4.10 20.41 8.04
N THR A 61 -4.70 21.49 7.57
CA THR A 61 -6.15 21.59 7.38
C THR A 61 -6.52 20.74 6.16
N GLY A 62 -7.41 19.79 6.35
CA GLY A 62 -7.89 18.86 5.34
C GLY A 62 -9.08 18.07 5.91
N ASN A 63 -10.23 18.18 5.25
CA ASN A 63 -11.56 17.90 5.80
C ASN A 63 -11.84 16.45 6.28
N GLU A 64 -10.86 15.54 6.25
CA GLU A 64 -11.06 14.09 6.34
C GLU A 64 -9.93 13.34 7.08
N THR A 65 -9.05 14.02 7.81
CA THR A 65 -7.91 13.40 8.52
C THR A 65 -7.99 13.56 10.04
N ILE A 66 -7.53 12.58 10.81
CA ILE A 66 -7.29 12.75 12.25
C ILE A 66 -5.86 13.21 12.47
N TYR A 67 -5.70 14.28 13.25
CA TYR A 67 -4.40 14.67 13.79
C TYR A 67 -4.33 14.44 15.30
N THR A 68 -3.22 13.88 15.75
CA THR A 68 -2.92 13.74 17.18
C THR A 68 -1.43 13.93 17.47
N ASN A 69 -1.18 14.73 18.50
CA ASN A 69 0.15 14.98 19.07
C ASN A 69 0.33 14.32 20.44
N TRP A 70 -0.53 13.37 20.82
CA TRP A 70 -0.50 12.71 22.13
C TRP A 70 -0.97 11.24 22.01
N PRO A 71 -0.71 10.40 23.03
CA PRO A 71 -1.21 9.03 23.06
C PRO A 71 -2.71 9.01 22.86
N GLY A 72 -3.19 8.04 22.10
CA GLY A 72 -4.59 7.96 21.75
C GLY A 72 -4.95 6.65 21.07
N TRP A 73 -6.24 6.52 20.80
CA TRP A 73 -6.75 5.44 19.99
C TRP A 73 -7.94 5.90 19.15
N VAL A 74 -8.15 5.23 18.02
CA VAL A 74 -9.31 5.39 17.14
C VAL A 74 -9.86 4.02 16.75
N GLU A 75 -11.18 3.92 16.64
CA GLU A 75 -11.90 2.73 16.20
C GLU A 75 -12.53 2.97 14.84
N TYR A 76 -12.40 1.99 13.96
CA TYR A 76 -13.11 1.94 12.69
C TYR A 76 -13.93 0.67 12.61
N SER A 77 -15.17 0.79 12.15
CA SER A 77 -16.10 -0.31 12.02
C SER A 77 -16.53 -0.46 10.56
N ALA A 78 -16.49 -1.69 10.04
CA ALA A 78 -16.88 -1.99 8.66
C ALA A 78 -17.62 -3.33 8.56
N PRO A 79 -18.62 -3.45 7.66
CA PRO A 79 -19.23 -4.73 7.35
C PRO A 79 -18.28 -5.56 6.47
N LEU A 80 -17.77 -6.67 7.01
CA LEU A 80 -16.86 -7.56 6.30
C LEU A 80 -17.56 -8.86 5.91
N THR A 81 -17.27 -9.35 4.71
CA THR A 81 -17.68 -10.67 4.23
C THR A 81 -16.61 -11.72 4.55
N PRO A 82 -16.93 -13.02 4.51
CA PRO A 82 -15.93 -14.06 4.62
C PRO A 82 -14.83 -13.92 3.56
N GLY A 83 -13.59 -14.24 3.96
CA GLY A 83 -12.42 -14.11 3.10
C GLY A 83 -11.20 -13.58 3.84
N ASN A 84 -10.12 -13.44 3.09
CA ASN A 84 -8.84 -13.02 3.62
C ASN A 84 -8.64 -11.52 3.40
N TRP A 85 -8.55 -10.75 4.49
CA TRP A 85 -8.54 -9.29 4.45
C TRP A 85 -7.19 -8.71 4.83
N ASN A 86 -6.72 -7.73 4.06
CA ASN A 86 -5.71 -6.77 4.47
C ASN A 86 -6.42 -5.58 5.14
N ILE A 87 -6.10 -5.35 6.41
CA ILE A 87 -6.74 -4.30 7.22
C ILE A 87 -5.65 -3.39 7.78
N GLY A 88 -5.75 -2.09 7.50
CA GLY A 88 -4.63 -1.19 7.76
C GLY A 88 -4.97 0.29 7.74
N LEU A 89 -3.91 1.09 7.85
CA LEU A 89 -3.98 2.55 7.87
C LEU A 89 -3.07 3.14 6.78
N ASN A 90 -3.54 4.23 6.18
CA ASN A 90 -2.69 5.22 5.51
C ASN A 90 -2.44 6.35 6.50
N ALA A 91 -1.18 6.68 6.75
CA ALA A 91 -0.82 7.68 7.73
C ALA A 91 0.49 8.43 7.39
N ILE A 92 0.58 9.65 7.89
CA ILE A 92 1.75 10.53 7.83
C ILE A 92 2.27 10.73 9.26
N ASN A 93 3.60 10.79 9.43
CA ASN A 93 4.21 11.09 10.72
C ASN A 93 5.51 11.89 10.52
N HIS A 94 5.54 13.10 11.08
CA HIS A 94 6.61 14.08 10.96
C HIS A 94 7.93 13.74 11.67
N GLY A 95 8.20 12.48 11.99
CA GLY A 95 9.46 12.04 12.60
C GLY A 95 10.70 12.60 11.89
N ASP A 96 10.71 12.60 10.55
CA ASP A 96 11.89 12.96 9.75
C ASP A 96 12.34 14.45 9.84
N THR A 97 11.47 15.37 10.27
CA THR A 97 11.78 16.83 10.23
C THR A 97 12.21 17.46 11.55
N LEU A 98 12.19 16.71 12.66
CA LEU A 98 12.54 17.21 14.00
C LEU A 98 13.98 16.88 14.45
N GLY A 99 14.84 16.44 13.52
CA GLY A 99 16.25 16.13 13.74
C GLY A 99 16.63 14.71 13.28
N SER A 100 17.92 14.42 13.14
CA SER A 100 18.46 13.15 12.59
C SER A 100 18.13 11.87 13.37
N ASP A 101 17.41 11.97 14.50
CA ASP A 101 17.28 10.92 15.51
C ASP A 101 15.80 10.66 15.90
N TRP A 102 14.89 10.71 14.93
CA TRP A 102 13.52 10.21 15.11
C TRP A 102 13.35 8.86 14.39
N TYR A 103 12.32 8.10 14.78
CA TYR A 103 12.13 6.71 14.37
C TYR A 103 11.92 6.58 12.84
N SER A 104 12.53 5.56 12.21
CA SER A 104 12.37 5.27 10.77
C SER A 104 10.99 4.72 10.39
N SER A 105 10.28 4.21 11.38
CA SER A 105 8.89 3.76 11.32
C SER A 105 8.27 3.97 12.69
N PHE A 106 6.95 4.05 12.76
CA PHE A 106 6.21 4.03 14.02
C PHE A 106 5.31 2.81 14.06
N GLU A 107 5.14 2.24 15.25
CA GLU A 107 4.28 1.09 15.46
C GLU A 107 2.90 1.52 15.96
N VAL A 108 1.86 1.02 15.31
CA VAL A 108 0.48 1.16 15.77
C VAL A 108 -0.02 -0.19 16.22
N SER A 109 -0.51 -0.29 17.46
CA SER A 109 -1.20 -1.50 17.91
C SER A 109 -2.60 -1.53 17.32
N ALA A 110 -2.91 -2.55 16.53
CA ALA A 110 -4.21 -2.78 15.95
C ALA A 110 -4.90 -3.93 16.68
N ASN A 111 -6.08 -3.68 17.23
CA ASN A 111 -6.86 -4.66 17.96
C ASN A 111 -8.17 -4.89 17.22
N LEU A 112 -8.28 -6.02 16.55
CA LEU A 112 -9.52 -6.45 15.91
C LEU A 112 -10.32 -7.26 16.93
N THR A 113 -11.61 -7.00 17.07
CA THR A 113 -12.49 -7.75 17.99
C THR A 113 -13.51 -8.62 17.23
N PRO A 114 -13.11 -9.77 16.65
CA PRO A 114 -14.04 -10.76 16.14
C PRO A 114 -14.82 -11.43 17.27
N ASN A 115 -16.16 -11.47 17.21
CA ASN A 115 -16.98 -12.32 18.08
C ASN A 115 -16.62 -12.22 19.60
N GLN A 116 -16.35 -11.01 20.09
CA GLN A 116 -15.93 -10.71 21.48
C GLN A 116 -14.56 -11.25 21.92
N THR A 117 -13.74 -11.79 21.01
CA THR A 117 -12.35 -12.15 21.28
C THR A 117 -11.45 -11.13 20.57
N THR A 118 -10.48 -10.54 21.26
CA THR A 118 -9.59 -9.54 20.65
C THR A 118 -8.32 -10.22 20.11
N ALA A 119 -8.04 -10.01 18.83
CA ALA A 119 -6.76 -10.31 18.20
C ALA A 119 -5.94 -9.01 18.08
N THR A 120 -4.66 -9.06 18.48
CA THR A 120 -3.76 -7.91 18.49
C THR A 120 -2.65 -8.08 17.46
N PHE A 121 -2.40 -7.00 16.71
CA PHE A 121 -1.38 -6.89 15.68
C PHE A 121 -0.57 -5.62 15.88
N THR A 122 0.61 -5.58 15.28
CA THR A 122 1.47 -4.39 15.24
C THR A 122 1.67 -3.98 13.79
N LEU A 123 1.32 -2.72 13.48
CA LEU A 123 1.53 -2.10 12.19
C LEU A 123 2.80 -1.24 12.24
N SER A 124 3.86 -1.64 11.53
CA SER A 124 5.04 -0.79 11.34
C SER A 124 4.83 0.07 10.10
N ILE A 125 4.55 1.36 10.30
CA ILE A 125 4.29 2.32 9.22
C ILE A 125 5.55 3.19 9.04
N PRO A 126 6.16 3.22 7.84
CA PRO A 126 7.31 4.08 7.58
C PRO A 126 7.03 5.56 7.88
N ALA A 127 7.95 6.21 8.59
CA ALA A 127 7.81 7.62 8.92
C ALA A 127 8.00 8.49 7.67
N SER A 128 7.24 9.57 7.55
CA SER A 128 7.36 10.57 6.50
C SER A 128 6.70 11.87 6.92
N SER A 129 7.39 12.98 6.72
CA SER A 129 6.90 14.31 7.08
C SER A 129 5.97 14.93 6.04
N THR A 130 5.82 14.32 4.87
CA THR A 130 5.10 14.95 3.76
C THR A 130 4.21 14.00 2.99
N GLU A 131 4.43 12.70 3.12
CA GLU A 131 3.80 11.71 2.25
C GLU A 131 3.19 10.58 3.08
N ALA A 132 2.01 10.09 2.68
CA ALA A 132 1.31 9.03 3.38
C ALA A 132 1.95 7.67 3.07
N ASN A 133 2.31 6.93 4.12
CA ASN A 133 2.70 5.54 4.04
C ASN A 133 1.61 4.66 4.64
N HIS A 134 1.75 3.34 4.46
CA HIS A 134 0.78 2.40 4.97
C HIS A 134 1.43 1.21 5.67
N SER A 135 0.61 0.51 6.42
CA SER A 135 0.89 -0.84 6.90
C SER A 135 -0.45 -1.52 7.19
N PHE A 136 -0.47 -2.84 7.10
CA PHE A 136 -1.67 -3.65 7.35
C PHE A 136 -1.30 -4.96 8.04
N PHE A 137 -2.29 -5.56 8.68
CA PHE A 137 -2.24 -6.95 9.07
C PHE A 137 -3.20 -7.75 8.18
N ASN A 138 -2.93 -9.05 8.09
CA ASN A 138 -3.76 -9.98 7.37
C ASN A 138 -4.64 -10.77 8.35
N PHE A 139 -5.92 -10.88 8.07
CA PHE A 139 -6.86 -11.62 8.92
C PHE A 139 -7.91 -12.36 8.08
N ASP A 140 -8.20 -13.61 8.46
CA ASP A 140 -9.23 -14.40 7.82
C ASP A 140 -10.57 -14.21 8.53
N ILE A 141 -11.57 -13.74 7.80
CA ILE A 141 -12.93 -13.53 8.29
C ILE A 141 -13.73 -14.78 7.94
N GLU A 142 -14.20 -15.50 8.96
CA GLU A 142 -14.97 -16.73 8.76
C GLU A 142 -16.47 -16.47 8.55
N THR A 143 -17.00 -15.43 9.19
CA THR A 143 -18.44 -15.13 9.20
C THR A 143 -18.67 -13.68 8.82
N ALA A 144 -19.66 -13.43 7.95
CA ALA A 144 -20.04 -12.06 7.62
C ALA A 144 -20.55 -11.32 8.86
N GLY A 145 -20.14 -10.06 9.03
CA GLY A 145 -20.58 -9.27 10.17
C GLY A 145 -19.94 -7.90 10.21
N GLU A 146 -20.27 -7.13 11.24
CA GLU A 146 -19.63 -5.85 11.52
C GLU A 146 -18.40 -6.08 12.38
N TYR A 147 -17.24 -5.66 11.88
CA TYR A 147 -15.96 -5.81 12.56
C TYR A 147 -15.43 -4.45 12.95
N THR A 148 -14.90 -4.36 14.17
CA THR A 148 -14.29 -3.13 14.68
C THR A 148 -12.81 -3.36 14.93
N VAL A 149 -11.99 -2.43 14.45
CA VAL A 149 -10.54 -2.39 14.67
C VAL A 149 -10.23 -1.15 15.49
N LYS A 150 -9.59 -1.34 16.64
CA LYS A 150 -9.04 -0.25 17.44
C LYS A 150 -7.55 -0.10 17.17
N TYR A 151 -7.15 1.04 16.63
CA TYR A 151 -5.77 1.44 16.47
C TYR A 151 -5.35 2.30 17.65
N SER A 152 -4.24 1.97 18.31
CA SER A 152 -3.69 2.74 19.43
C SER A 152 -2.19 2.99 19.25
N TRP A 153 -1.76 4.18 19.67
CA TRP A 153 -0.37 4.63 19.64
C TRP A 153 -0.05 5.35 20.94
N GLU A 154 1.23 5.35 21.28
CA GLU A 154 1.80 6.17 22.33
C GLU A 154 2.43 7.42 21.72
N ASN A 155 2.79 8.38 22.57
CA ASN A 155 3.63 9.48 22.18
C ASN A 155 4.45 9.85 23.41
N ASP A 156 5.66 9.32 23.53
CA ASP A 156 6.76 10.11 24.05
C ASP A 156 8.14 9.53 23.69
N LYS A 157 9.03 10.39 23.22
CA LYS A 157 10.46 10.07 23.18
C LYS A 157 11.10 9.99 24.59
N TYR A 158 10.34 10.28 25.66
CA TYR A 158 10.89 10.72 26.95
C TYR A 158 10.65 9.78 28.14
N SER A 159 9.83 8.73 28.03
CA SER A 159 9.43 7.81 29.12
C SER A 159 9.63 6.32 28.82
N GLY A 160 10.05 5.96 27.61
CA GLY A 160 11.02 4.86 27.43
C GLY A 160 10.55 3.55 26.82
N THR A 161 9.40 3.50 26.13
CA THR A 161 9.03 2.34 25.31
C THR A 161 9.14 2.68 23.82
N SER A 162 10.34 2.47 23.26
CA SER A 162 10.58 2.66 21.83
C SER A 162 9.71 1.69 21.02
N GLY A 163 8.78 2.20 20.21
CA GLY A 163 7.99 1.40 19.27
C GLY A 163 6.65 2.03 18.98
N LEU A 164 5.86 2.34 20.02
CA LEU A 164 4.50 2.87 19.87
C LEU A 164 4.43 4.40 19.72
N ASP A 165 5.55 5.10 19.75
CA ASP A 165 5.60 6.58 19.71
C ASP A 165 5.23 7.16 18.34
N ALA A 166 4.16 7.94 18.27
CA ALA A 166 3.75 8.62 17.04
C ALA A 166 3.04 9.96 17.28
N ASN A 167 3.46 11.00 16.54
CA ASN A 167 2.60 12.11 16.16
C ASN A 167 2.01 11.76 14.80
N ILE A 168 0.79 11.26 14.78
CA ILE A 168 0.20 10.64 13.58
C ILE A 168 -0.87 11.55 12.97
N GLU A 169 -0.81 11.69 11.66
CA GLU A 169 -1.91 12.15 10.82
C GLU A 169 -2.48 10.91 10.12
N ILE A 170 -3.66 10.46 10.56
CA ILE A 170 -4.35 9.32 9.95
C ILE A 170 -5.16 9.86 8.77
N VAL A 171 -4.78 9.41 7.58
CA VAL A 171 -5.43 9.79 6.33
C VAL A 171 -6.66 8.94 6.07
N SER A 172 -6.53 7.62 6.24
CA SER A 172 -7.65 6.70 6.05
C SER A 172 -7.39 5.35 6.71
N ALA A 173 -8.46 4.67 7.11
CA ALA A 173 -8.45 3.23 7.34
C ALA A 173 -8.92 2.50 6.08
N PHE A 174 -8.36 1.33 5.81
CA PHE A 174 -8.74 0.52 4.65
C PHE A 174 -8.96 -0.95 5.02
N PHE A 175 -9.89 -1.57 4.29
CA PHE A 175 -10.22 -2.99 4.37
C PHE A 175 -10.27 -3.52 2.94
N ASP A 176 -9.36 -4.44 2.61
CA ASP A 176 -9.21 -5.01 1.28
C ASP A 176 -9.30 -6.53 1.31
N ASN A 177 -10.31 -7.10 0.68
CA ASN A 177 -10.55 -8.53 0.59
C ASN A 177 -9.73 -9.11 -0.56
N THR A 178 -8.60 -9.71 -0.23
CA THR A 178 -7.68 -10.28 -1.22
C THR A 178 -8.26 -11.51 -1.94
N ALA A 179 -9.37 -12.08 -1.47
CA ALA A 179 -10.05 -13.19 -2.13
C ALA A 179 -10.90 -12.77 -3.34
N THR A 180 -11.27 -11.48 -3.47
CA THR A 180 -12.10 -10.97 -4.58
C THR A 180 -11.28 -10.60 -5.82
N GLY A 181 -9.95 -10.53 -5.68
CA GLY A 181 -9.01 -10.23 -6.76
C GLY A 181 -8.84 -11.40 -7.74
N SER A 182 -9.82 -11.64 -8.60
CA SER A 182 -9.49 -12.27 -9.89
C SER A 182 -8.54 -11.32 -10.63
N PRO A 183 -7.32 -11.74 -11.02
CA PRO A 183 -6.41 -10.86 -11.75
C PRO A 183 -7.09 -10.42 -13.03
N VAL A 184 -7.51 -9.16 -13.11
CA VAL A 184 -7.95 -8.57 -14.38
C VAL A 184 -6.70 -8.50 -15.25
N PRO A 185 -6.64 -9.18 -16.40
CA PRO A 185 -5.46 -9.11 -17.25
C PRO A 185 -5.24 -7.64 -17.64
N GLU A 186 -4.07 -7.10 -17.31
CA GLU A 186 -3.70 -5.74 -17.67
C GLU A 186 -3.89 -5.52 -19.19
N PRO A 187 -4.21 -4.30 -19.65
CA PRO A 187 -4.43 -4.02 -21.08
C PRO A 187 -3.27 -4.49 -21.97
N ALA A 188 -2.03 -4.44 -21.45
CA ALA A 188 -0.84 -4.94 -22.13
C ALA A 188 -0.85 -6.47 -22.30
N SER A 189 -1.36 -7.21 -21.30
CA SER A 189 -1.51 -8.67 -21.37
C SER A 189 -2.57 -9.06 -22.41
N ILE A 190 -3.71 -8.36 -22.46
CA ILE A 190 -4.74 -8.60 -23.51
C ILE A 190 -4.16 -8.32 -24.90
N LEU A 191 -3.41 -7.24 -25.04
CA LEU A 191 -2.78 -6.87 -26.30
C LEU A 191 -1.68 -7.86 -26.70
N LEU A 192 -0.86 -8.34 -25.76
CA LEU A 192 0.17 -9.34 -26.01
C LEU A 192 -0.43 -10.70 -26.39
N PHE A 193 -1.47 -11.15 -25.69
CA PHE A 193 -2.20 -12.37 -26.03
C PHE A 193 -2.89 -12.25 -27.40
N GLY A 194 -3.54 -11.11 -27.67
CA GLY A 194 -4.19 -10.83 -28.96
C GLY A 194 -3.19 -10.78 -30.13
N THR A 195 -2.07 -10.09 -29.96
CA THR A 195 -1.03 -9.97 -31.01
C THR A 195 -0.27 -11.28 -31.20
N GLY A 196 -0.01 -12.04 -30.14
CA GLY A 196 0.64 -13.36 -30.19
C GLY A 196 -0.14 -14.39 -31.02
N LEU A 197 -1.47 -14.47 -30.84
CA LEU A 197 -2.33 -15.38 -31.58
C LEU A 197 -2.44 -15.02 -33.07
N ILE A 198 -2.50 -13.72 -33.39
CA ILE A 198 -2.50 -13.24 -34.78
C ILE A 198 -1.14 -13.52 -35.45
N GLY A 199 -0.04 -13.36 -34.72
CA GLY A 199 1.30 -13.72 -35.21
C GLY A 199 1.43 -15.20 -35.57
N LEU A 200 0.92 -16.10 -34.71
CA LEU A 200 0.96 -17.55 -34.91
C LEU A 200 0.11 -18.00 -36.12
N THR A 201 -1.08 -17.44 -36.31
CA THR A 201 -1.93 -17.74 -37.47
C THR A 201 -1.33 -17.22 -38.78
N GLY A 202 -0.67 -16.05 -38.75
CA GLY A 202 0.09 -15.52 -39.88
C GLY A 202 1.27 -16.40 -40.30
N LEU A 203 2.02 -16.93 -39.32
CA LEU A 203 3.15 -17.83 -39.58
C LEU A 203 2.72 -19.19 -40.15
N LYS A 204 1.58 -19.73 -39.69
CA LYS A 204 1.01 -20.98 -40.25
C LYS A 204 0.58 -20.82 -41.71
N LYS A 205 0.02 -19.66 -42.09
CA LYS A 205 -0.39 -19.36 -43.48
C LYS A 205 0.80 -19.21 -44.44
N ARG A 206 1.95 -18.77 -43.94
CA ARG A 206 3.18 -18.60 -44.75
C ARG A 206 3.86 -19.95 -45.08
N ARG A 207 3.76 -20.95 -44.20
CA ARG A 207 4.32 -22.30 -44.46
C ARG A 207 3.57 -23.08 -45.55
N ASN A 208 2.29 -22.78 -45.81
CA ASN A 208 1.50 -23.50 -46.82
C ASN A 208 1.59 -22.94 -48.24
N LYS A 209 2.25 -21.80 -48.48
CA LYS A 209 2.40 -21.19 -49.83
C LYS A 209 3.73 -21.53 -50.54
N GLY A 210 4.56 -22.40 -49.97
CA GLY A 210 5.95 -22.59 -50.39
C GLY A 210 6.33 -23.96 -50.98
N ARG A 211 5.39 -24.82 -51.38
CA ARG A 211 5.76 -26.05 -52.13
C ARG A 211 5.36 -25.92 -53.60
N PRO A 212 6.30 -25.57 -54.51
CA PRO A 212 6.07 -25.76 -55.93
C PRO A 212 5.93 -27.26 -56.22
N ILE A 213 4.90 -27.61 -56.98
CA ILE A 213 4.70 -28.96 -57.52
C ILE A 213 5.83 -29.19 -58.54
N PRO A 214 6.62 -30.28 -58.46
CA PRO A 214 7.61 -30.59 -59.49
C PRO A 214 6.91 -30.85 -60.82
N SER A 215 7.15 -30.00 -61.80
CA SER A 215 6.75 -30.21 -63.20
C SER A 215 7.67 -31.23 -63.86
N SER A 216 7.39 -32.51 -63.66
CA SER A 216 7.98 -33.59 -64.47
C SER A 216 6.86 -34.44 -65.07
N PHE A 217 6.09 -33.83 -65.97
CA PHE A 217 5.08 -34.51 -66.79
C PHE A 217 4.93 -33.83 -68.16
N PHE A 218 6.04 -33.52 -68.84
CA PHE A 218 6.03 -33.33 -70.29
C PHE A 218 7.43 -33.63 -70.84
N ASN A 219 7.59 -34.82 -71.41
CA ASN A 219 8.20 -34.98 -72.73
C ASN A 219 7.90 -36.38 -73.27
N SER A 220 7.36 -36.33 -74.49
CA SER A 220 7.43 -37.27 -75.62
C SER A 220 8.15 -38.60 -75.42
#